data_AF-A0A3D8YU67-F1
#
_entry.id   AF-A0A3D8YU67-F1
#
_cell.length_a   1.000
_cell.length_b   1.000
_cell.length_c   1.000
_cell.angle_alpha   90.00
_cell.angle_beta   90.00
_cell.angle_gamma   90.00
#
_symmetry.space_group_name_H-M   'P 1'
#
loop_
_entity.id
_entity.type
_entity.pdbx_description
1 polymer ?
#
loop_
_entity_poly.entity_id
_entity_poly.type
_entity_poly.pdbx_seq_one_letter_code
_entity_poly.pdbx_strand_id
1 'polypeptide(L)'
;MTSADEFALTLYIPILLLLAVVEIVLGAYESSDGIWNKKLAAGKLILNMAWTSTLFPLILDIPLFTFMIDSLYEGRPDVAFPLSGVGLLWFSSSLVFLLLLVNTIDVYQSFRTAESSSYDEEIS
;
A
#
# COMPACT_ATOMS: atom_id res chain seq x y z
N MET A 1 -10.36 -15.49 19.23
CA MET A 1 -9.05 -14.87 18.92
C MET A 1 -7.97 -15.75 19.48
N THR A 2 -7.00 -16.12 18.66
CA THR A 2 -5.81 -16.79 19.15
C THR A 2 -4.80 -15.73 19.58
N SER A 3 -3.88 -16.07 20.49
CA SER A 3 -2.77 -15.17 20.86
C SER A 3 -1.88 -14.80 19.67
N ALA A 4 -1.92 -15.59 18.58
CA ALA A 4 -1.21 -15.31 17.35
C ALA A 4 -1.85 -14.15 16.56
N ASP A 5 -3.18 -14.00 16.59
CA ASP A 5 -3.90 -12.93 15.89
C ASP A 5 -3.63 -11.57 16.56
N GLU A 6 -3.62 -11.53 17.88
CA GLU A 6 -3.28 -10.34 18.68
C GLU A 6 -1.83 -9.89 18.44
N PHE A 7 -0.91 -10.86 18.40
CA PHE A 7 0.50 -10.62 18.10
C PHE A 7 0.70 -10.12 16.65
N ALA A 8 -0.04 -10.69 15.69
CA ALA A 8 -0.01 -10.26 14.31
C ALA A 8 -0.48 -8.79 14.18
N LEU A 9 -1.59 -8.42 14.82
CA LEU A 9 -2.12 -7.04 14.76
C LEU A 9 -1.19 -6.02 15.40
N THR A 10 -0.57 -6.37 16.53
CA THR A 10 0.42 -5.50 17.19
C THR A 10 1.68 -5.28 16.35
N LEU A 11 1.97 -6.14 15.37
CA LEU A 11 3.03 -5.94 14.39
C LEU A 11 2.55 -5.21 13.12
N TYR A 12 1.39 -5.59 12.57
CA TYR A 12 0.89 -5.01 11.33
C TYR A 12 0.58 -3.52 11.47
N ILE A 13 -0.07 -3.09 12.55
CA ILE A 13 -0.48 -1.68 12.71
C ILE A 13 0.73 -0.73 12.71
N PRO A 14 1.80 -0.96 13.50
CA PRO A 14 3.00 -0.13 13.44
C PRO A 14 3.70 -0.14 12.07
N ILE A 15 3.72 -1.28 11.37
CA ILE A 15 4.31 -1.38 10.03
C ILE A 15 3.52 -0.54 9.03
N LEU A 16 2.18 -0.64 9.03
CA LEU A 16 1.31 0.15 8.17
C LEU A 16 1.49 1.66 8.42
N LEU A 17 1.59 2.07 9.69
CA LEU A 17 1.85 3.46 10.05
C LEU A 17 3.23 3.94 9.58
N LEU A 18 4.27 3.11 9.74
CA LEU A 18 5.61 3.42 9.27
C LEU A 18 5.65 3.59 7.74
N LEU A 19 5.01 2.67 7.01
CA LEU A 19 4.92 2.74 5.54
C LEU A 19 4.19 4.02 5.09
N ALA A 20 3.09 4.39 5.75
CA ALA A 20 2.38 5.63 5.47
C ALA A 20 3.25 6.88 5.71
N VAL A 21 4.03 6.91 6.78
CA VAL A 21 4.98 8.01 7.04
C VAL A 21 6.04 8.09 5.95
N VAL A 22 6.64 6.96 5.55
CA VAL A 22 7.64 6.91 4.48
C VAL A 22 7.04 7.39 3.15
N GLU A 23 5.80 7.02 2.85
CA GLU A 23 5.08 7.46 1.66
C GLU A 23 4.85 8.96 1.64
N ILE A 24 4.37 9.53 2.74
CA ILE A 24 4.15 10.97 2.88
C ILE A 24 5.47 11.73 2.71
N VAL A 25 6.56 11.23 3.30
CA VAL A 25 7.89 11.85 3.18
C VAL A 25 8.38 11.80 1.73
N LEU A 26 8.29 10.64 1.06
CA LEU A 26 8.69 10.52 -0.33
C LEU A 26 7.84 11.40 -1.27
N GLY A 27 6.54 11.49 -1.04
CA GLY A 27 5.64 12.38 -1.79
C GLY A 27 5.95 13.86 -1.54
N ALA A 28 6.32 14.23 -0.33
CA ALA A 28 6.75 15.60 -0.02
C ALA A 28 8.05 15.96 -0.76
N TYR A 29 9.03 15.05 -0.79
CA TYR A 29 10.26 15.23 -1.57
C TYR A 29 9.99 15.33 -3.08
N GLU A 30 9.08 14.51 -3.61
CA GLU A 30 8.64 14.59 -5.01
C GLU A 30 8.09 16.00 -5.33
N SER A 31 7.31 16.58 -4.42
CA SER A 31 6.72 17.91 -4.59
C SER A 31 7.69 19.08 -4.46
N SER A 32 8.80 18.93 -3.73
CA SER A 32 9.73 20.05 -3.47
C SER A 32 10.81 20.21 -4.54
N ASP A 33 11.40 19.11 -5.00
CA ASP A 33 12.60 19.14 -5.83
C ASP A 33 12.31 19.02 -7.33
N GLY A 34 11.09 18.64 -7.73
CA GLY A 34 10.61 18.66 -9.12
C GLY A 34 11.37 17.78 -10.12
N ILE A 35 12.44 17.09 -9.71
CA ILE A 35 13.30 16.28 -10.56
C ILE A 35 13.22 14.83 -10.09
N TRP A 36 12.54 14.02 -10.89
CA TRP A 36 12.52 12.57 -10.73
C TRP A 36 13.94 12.01 -10.91
N ASN A 37 14.58 11.63 -9.81
CA ASN A 37 15.88 10.95 -9.84
C ASN A 37 15.67 9.42 -9.77
N LYS A 38 16.51 8.64 -10.44
CA LYS A 38 16.46 7.16 -10.45
C LYS A 38 16.44 6.55 -9.04
N LYS A 39 17.02 7.25 -8.05
CA LYS A 39 16.96 6.88 -6.62
C LYS A 39 15.57 7.03 -6.01
N LEU A 40 14.82 8.08 -6.36
CA LEU A 40 13.46 8.31 -5.89
C LEU A 40 12.50 7.28 -6.51
N ALA A 41 12.69 6.97 -7.79
CA ALA A 41 12.00 5.90 -8.51
C ALA A 41 12.18 4.53 -7.83
N ALA A 42 13.43 4.17 -7.51
CA ALA A 42 13.72 2.94 -6.78
C ALA A 42 13.12 2.95 -5.36
N GLY A 43 13.10 4.10 -4.68
CA GLY A 43 12.47 4.26 -3.37
C GLY A 43 10.95 4.04 -3.42
N LYS A 44 10.26 4.64 -4.39
CA LYS A 44 8.82 4.39 -4.65
C LYS A 44 8.57 2.92 -4.95
N LEU A 45 9.38 2.28 -5.78
CA LEU A 45 9.24 0.85 -6.09
C LEU A 45 9.35 -0.04 -4.85
N ILE A 46 10.37 0.21 -4.00
CA ILE A 46 10.57 -0.56 -2.76
C ILE A 46 9.41 -0.34 -1.79
N LEU A 47 8.95 0.90 -1.64
CA LEU A 47 7.81 1.23 -0.80
C LEU A 47 6.54 0.51 -1.28
N ASN A 48 6.31 0.50 -2.59
CA ASN A 48 5.19 -0.19 -3.23
C ASN A 48 5.25 -1.71 -3.04
N MET A 49 6.44 -2.31 -3.16
CA MET A 49 6.68 -3.72 -2.83
C MET A 49 6.41 -4.01 -1.35
N ALA A 50 6.81 -3.11 -0.43
CA ALA A 50 6.59 -3.25 1.00
C ALA A 50 5.11 -3.10 1.40
N TRP A 51 4.39 -2.17 0.78
CA TRP A 51 2.93 -2.07 0.90
C TRP A 51 2.25 -3.35 0.44
N THR A 52 2.65 -3.85 -0.73
CA THR A 52 2.10 -5.09 -1.28
C THR A 52 2.38 -6.25 -0.36
N SER A 53 3.62 -6.46 0.08
CA SER A 53 3.98 -7.59 0.96
C SER A 53 3.32 -7.52 2.34
N THR A 54 2.95 -6.33 2.82
CA THR A 54 2.26 -6.14 4.10
C THR A 54 0.75 -6.29 3.97
N LEU A 55 0.13 -5.70 2.94
CA LEU A 55 -1.31 -5.71 2.75
C LEU A 55 -1.81 -7.04 2.17
N PHE A 56 -1.08 -7.69 1.26
CA PHE A 56 -1.54 -8.93 0.63
C PHE A 56 -1.80 -10.05 1.65
N PRO A 57 -0.88 -10.37 2.57
CA PRO A 57 -1.12 -11.41 3.57
C PRO A 57 -2.25 -11.04 4.53
N LEU A 58 -2.37 -9.77 4.92
CA LEU A 58 -3.44 -9.27 5.78
C LEU A 58 -4.82 -9.39 5.10
N ILE A 59 -4.90 -9.15 3.79
CA ILE A 59 -6.14 -9.27 3.00
C ILE A 59 -6.52 -10.74 2.75
N LEU A 60 -5.52 -11.62 2.60
CA LEU A 60 -5.74 -13.06 2.44
C LEU A 60 -6.14 -13.75 3.75
N ASP A 61 -5.72 -13.22 4.90
CA ASP A 61 -6.19 -13.65 6.22
C ASP A 61 -7.56 -13.04 6.53
N ILE A 62 -8.59 -13.63 5.92
CA ILE A 62 -10.00 -13.23 6.06
C ILE A 62 -10.43 -13.07 7.53
N PRO A 63 -10.14 -14.03 8.45
CA PRO A 63 -10.47 -13.88 9.86
C PRO A 63 -9.82 -12.64 10.51
N LEU A 64 -8.53 -12.43 10.29
CA LEU A 64 -7.79 -11.32 10.87
C LEU A 64 -8.28 -9.97 10.31
N PHE A 65 -8.54 -9.93 9.01
CA PHE A 65 -9.06 -8.74 8.33
C PHE A 65 -10.46 -8.37 8.83
N THR A 66 -11.36 -9.35 8.92
CA THR A 66 -12.73 -9.14 9.44
C THR A 66 -12.67 -8.57 10.85
N PHE A 67 -11.85 -9.18 11.71
CA PHE A 67 -11.68 -8.72 13.08
C PHE A 67 -11.15 -7.28 13.16
N MET A 68 -10.17 -6.93 12.33
CA MET A 68 -9.64 -5.58 12.26
C MET A 68 -10.71 -4.56 11.86
N ILE A 69 -11.54 -4.88 10.87
CA ILE A 69 -12.67 -4.03 10.45
C ILE A 69 -13.72 -3.91 11.54
N ASP A 70 -14.13 -5.01 12.15
CA ASP A 70 -15.12 -5.02 13.24
C ASP A 70 -14.63 -4.21 14.45
N SER A 71 -13.34 -4.29 14.76
CA SER A 71 -12.71 -3.50 15.82
C SER A 71 -12.65 -2.01 15.47
N LEU A 72 -12.41 -1.67 14.20
CA LEU A 72 -12.36 -0.28 13.74
C LEU A 72 -13.74 0.40 13.78
N TYR A 73 -14.80 -0.38 13.54
CA TYR A 73 -16.19 0.09 13.49
C TYR A 73 -17.01 -0.41 14.68
N GLU A 74 -16.38 -0.64 15.83
CA GLU A 74 -17.06 -1.08 17.04
C GLU A 74 -18.22 -0.11 17.38
N GLY A 75 -19.43 -0.66 17.53
CA GLY A 75 -20.65 0.12 17.74
C GLY A 75 -21.34 0.68 16.48
N ARG A 76 -20.80 0.42 15.28
CA ARG A 76 -21.42 0.75 13.98
C ARG A 76 -21.51 -0.47 13.05
N PRO A 77 -22.32 -1.47 13.40
CA PRO A 77 -22.43 -2.72 12.64
C PRO A 77 -22.99 -2.52 11.22
N ASP A 78 -23.71 -1.42 10.98
CA ASP A 78 -24.22 -1.00 9.69
C ASP A 78 -23.11 -0.68 8.67
N VAL A 79 -21.95 -0.21 9.14
CA VAL A 79 -20.80 0.11 8.30
C VAL A 79 -19.89 -1.11 8.09
N ALA A 80 -19.81 -1.99 9.09
CA ALA A 80 -18.99 -3.22 9.02
C ALA A 80 -19.64 -4.32 8.16
N PHE A 81 -20.98 -4.44 8.15
CA PHE A 81 -21.71 -5.48 7.44
C PHE A 81 -21.34 -5.64 5.94
N PRO A 82 -21.25 -4.58 5.11
CA PRO A 82 -20.82 -4.73 3.71
C PRO A 82 -19.38 -5.24 3.54
N LEU A 83 -18.56 -5.16 4.59
CA LEU A 83 -17.18 -5.65 4.64
C LEU A 83 -17.07 -7.07 5.25
N SER A 84 -18.18 -7.81 5.32
CA SER A 84 -18.24 -9.17 5.86
C SER A 84 -18.69 -10.21 4.80
N GLY A 85 -18.35 -11.49 5.01
CA GLY A 85 -18.79 -12.61 4.17
C GLY A 85 -18.41 -12.48 2.68
N VAL A 86 -19.39 -12.51 1.78
CA VAL A 86 -19.15 -12.39 0.33
C VAL A 86 -18.72 -10.97 -0.06
N GLY A 87 -19.19 -9.95 0.67
CA GLY A 87 -18.78 -8.55 0.46
C GLY A 87 -17.29 -8.35 0.73
N LEU A 88 -16.77 -9.03 1.76
CA LEU A 88 -15.34 -9.05 2.05
C LEU A 88 -14.51 -9.64 0.91
N LEU A 89 -14.94 -10.76 0.33
CA LEU A 89 -14.22 -11.36 -0.80
C LEU A 89 -14.12 -10.40 -1.99
N TRP A 90 -15.22 -9.71 -2.34
CA TRP A 90 -15.21 -8.71 -3.40
C TRP A 90 -14.33 -7.51 -3.05
N PHE A 91 -14.45 -7.00 -1.82
CA PHE A 91 -13.65 -5.88 -1.34
C PHE A 91 -12.15 -6.21 -1.36
N SER A 92 -11.76 -7.33 -0.77
CA SER A 92 -10.39 -7.86 -0.77
C SER A 92 -9.86 -8.08 -2.18
N SER A 93 -10.67 -8.66 -3.08
CA SER A 93 -10.28 -8.88 -4.48
C SER A 93 -10.09 -7.57 -5.25
N SER A 94 -10.98 -6.59 -5.04
CA SER A 94 -10.85 -5.25 -5.60
C SER A 94 -9.62 -4.52 -5.07
N LEU A 95 -9.30 -4.68 -3.79
CA LEU A 95 -8.13 -4.07 -3.17
C LEU A 95 -6.83 -4.67 -3.69
N VAL A 96 -6.77 -5.99 -3.84
CA VAL A 96 -5.67 -6.71 -4.51
C VAL A 96 -5.51 -6.25 -5.96
N PHE A 97 -6.61 -6.13 -6.71
CA PHE A 97 -6.58 -5.66 -8.09
C PHE A 97 -6.07 -4.21 -8.19
N LEU A 98 -6.55 -3.32 -7.32
CA LEU A 98 -6.10 -1.93 -7.25
C LEU A 98 -4.62 -1.85 -6.87
N LEU A 99 -4.16 -2.64 -5.90
CA LEU A 99 -2.75 -2.72 -5.54
C LEU A 99 -1.89 -3.14 -6.74
N LEU A 100 -2.29 -4.16 -7.49
CA LEU A 100 -1.56 -4.59 -8.69
C LEU A 100 -1.56 -3.50 -9.77
N LEU A 101 -2.69 -2.84 -9.99
CA LEU A 101 -2.83 -1.79 -10.99
C LEU A 101 -1.98 -0.57 -10.65
N VAL A 102 -2.05 -0.08 -9.41
CA VAL A 102 -1.25 1.06 -8.92
C VAL A 102 0.24 0.72 -9.00
N ASN A 103 0.66 -0.44 -8.50
CA ASN A 103 2.05 -0.89 -8.62
C ASN A 103 2.52 -0.90 -10.08
N THR A 104 1.70 -1.43 -11.00
CA THR A 104 2.05 -1.53 -12.41
C THR A 104 2.19 -0.15 -13.05
N ILE A 105 1.26 0.77 -12.76
CA ILE A 105 1.30 2.14 -13.27
C ILE A 105 2.51 2.88 -12.69
N ASP A 106 2.75 2.79 -11.39
CA ASP A 106 3.86 3.47 -10.73
C ASP A 106 5.20 2.96 -11.24
N VAL A 107 5.37 1.64 -11.39
CA VAL A 107 6.55 1.05 -12.01
C VAL A 107 6.74 1.61 -13.41
N TYR A 108 5.69 1.54 -14.24
CA TYR A 108 5.75 2.01 -15.63
C TYR A 108 6.11 3.50 -15.73
N GLN A 109 5.46 4.37 -14.95
CA GLN A 109 5.73 5.81 -14.93
C GLN A 109 7.12 6.12 -14.39
N SER A 110 7.57 5.39 -13.36
CA SER A 110 8.91 5.54 -12.78
C SER A 110 10.01 5.25 -13.80
N PHE A 111 9.87 4.15 -14.55
CA PHE A 111 10.84 3.79 -15.59
C PHE A 111 10.79 4.75 -16.79
N ARG A 112 9.58 5.13 -17.25
CA ARG A 112 9.43 6.07 -18.37
C ARG A 112 10.06 7.42 -18.07
N THR A 113 9.85 7.95 -16.87
CA THR A 113 10.39 9.26 -16.46
C THR A 113 11.92 9.22 -16.29
N ALA A 114 12.47 8.08 -15.85
CA ALA A 114 13.90 7.87 -15.73
C ALA A 114 14.63 7.74 -17.09
N GLU A 115 13.95 7.26 -18.13
CA GLU A 115 14.48 7.26 -19.50
C GLU A 115 14.48 8.67 -20.11
N SER A 116 13.41 9.45 -19.92
CA SER A 116 13.36 10.82 -20.43
C SER A 116 14.41 11.74 -19.82
N SER A 117 14.73 11.58 -18.53
CA SER A 117 15.74 12.44 -17.88
C SER A 117 17.17 12.19 -18.39
N SER A 118 17.49 10.97 -18.83
CA SER A 118 18.82 10.67 -19.40
C SER A 118 19.01 11.23 -20.81
N TYR A 119 17.93 11.41 -21.57
CA TYR A 119 18.01 12.00 -22.91
C TYR A 119 18.29 13.50 -22.86
N ASP A 120 17.78 14.22 -21.86
CA ASP A 120 18.04 15.65 -21.69
C ASP A 120 19.49 15.94 -21.23
N GLU A 121 20.13 15.03 -20.49
CA GLU A 121 21.54 15.12 -20.07
C GLU A 121 22.54 14.86 -21.22
N GLU A 122 22.18 14.06 -22.23
CA GLU A 122 23.07 13.79 -23.39
C GLU A 122 23.05 14.89 -24.46
N ILE A 123 22.07 15.81 -24.40
CA ILE A 123 21.87 16.88 -25.40
C ILE A 123 22.40 18.25 -24.90
N SER A 124 22.77 18.37 -23.61
CA SER A 124 23.37 19.58 -23.01
C SER A 124 24.90 19.56 -22.99
#